data_AF-A0A976H8B8-F1
#
_entry.id   AF-A0A976H8B8-F1
#
_cell.length_a   1.000
_cell.length_b   1.000
_cell.length_c   1.000
_cell.angle_alpha   90.00
_cell.angle_beta   90.00
_cell.angle_gamma   90.00
#
_symmetry.space_group_name_H-M   'P 1'
#
loop_
_entity.id
_entity.type
_entity.pdbx_description
1 polymer ?
#
loop_
_entity_poly.entity_id
_entity_poly.type
_entity_poly.pdbx_seq_one_letter_code
_entity_poly.pdbx_strand_id
1 'polypeptide(L)'
;MAEKRAIRSQLIRLMAHIIKWQIQPEKRSRSWAATILNARSEIEAEQEYSPSLNRKHIEEIWAKAFGQAKKEAETETGISAKDGLELTWEEVFEIEYVLN
;
A
#
# COMPACT_ATOMS: atom_id res chain seq x y z
N MET A 1 0.92 -10.66 18.21
CA MET A 1 1.86 -9.48 18.20
C MET A 1 2.72 -9.46 16.95
N ALA A 2 3.04 -10.62 16.37
CA ALA A 2 3.74 -10.71 15.09
C ALA A 2 2.80 -10.41 13.90
N GLU A 3 1.56 -10.90 13.92
CA GLU A 3 0.62 -10.71 12.80
C GLU A 3 0.27 -9.22 12.60
N LYS A 4 0.06 -8.50 13.71
CA LYS A 4 -0.13 -7.02 13.67
C LYS A 4 1.05 -6.26 13.06
N ARG A 5 2.27 -6.79 13.16
CA ARG A 5 3.45 -6.19 12.52
C ARG A 5 3.52 -6.58 11.04
N ALA A 6 3.20 -7.82 10.71
CA ALA A 6 3.14 -8.31 9.34
C ALA A 6 2.14 -7.50 8.51
N ILE A 7 0.89 -7.35 8.95
CA ILE A 7 -0.13 -6.58 8.23
C ILE A 7 0.28 -5.11 8.06
N ARG A 8 0.90 -4.50 9.07
CA ARG A 8 1.41 -3.13 8.98
C ARG A 8 2.49 -3.01 7.91
N SER A 9 3.47 -3.91 7.91
CA SER A 9 4.54 -3.91 6.91
C SER A 9 3.99 -4.11 5.49
N GLN A 10 3.00 -4.99 5.33
CA GLN A 10 2.34 -5.20 4.04
C GLN A 10 1.56 -3.99 3.56
N LEU A 11 0.80 -3.36 4.47
CA LEU A 11 0.04 -2.15 4.17
C LEU A 11 0.97 -1.01 3.73
N ILE A 12 2.12 -0.84 4.39
CA ILE A 12 3.13 0.14 4.00
C ILE A 12 3.66 -0.15 2.59
N ARG A 13 4.05 -1.41 2.32
CA ARG A 13 4.55 -1.83 1.00
C ARG A 13 3.53 -1.59 -0.12
N LEU A 14 2.27 -1.93 0.15
CA LEU A 14 1.13 -1.72 -0.74
C LEU A 14 0.95 -0.23 -1.06
N MET A 15 0.80 0.60 -0.03
CA MET A 15 0.62 2.04 -0.18
C MET A 15 1.83 2.70 -0.87
N ALA A 16 3.06 2.28 -0.57
CA ALA A 16 4.26 2.84 -1.18
C ALA A 16 4.28 2.60 -2.70
N HIS A 17 3.92 1.39 -3.14
CA HIS A 17 3.85 1.07 -4.57
C HIS A 17 2.70 1.80 -5.28
N ILE A 18 1.57 2.02 -4.61
CA ILE A 18 0.48 2.83 -5.14
C ILE A 18 0.90 4.31 -5.28
N ILE A 19 1.59 4.86 -4.29
CA ILE A 19 2.10 6.23 -4.36
C ILE A 19 3.11 6.35 -5.52
N LYS A 20 4.06 5.42 -5.63
CA LYS A 20 4.99 5.34 -6.77
C LYS A 20 4.23 5.30 -8.10
N TRP A 21 3.15 4.52 -8.18
CA TRP A 21 2.31 4.45 -9.36
C TRP A 21 1.66 5.79 -9.72
N GLN A 22 1.22 6.55 -8.73
CA GLN A 22 0.59 7.86 -8.93
C GLN A 22 1.61 8.96 -9.30
N ILE A 23 2.77 9.00 -8.63
CA ILE A 23 3.75 10.08 -8.79
C ILE A 23 4.77 9.83 -9.91
N GLN A 24 4.96 8.57 -10.32
CA GLN A 24 5.94 8.19 -11.34
C GLN A 24 5.32 7.35 -12.48
N PRO A 25 4.37 7.92 -13.24
CA PRO A 25 3.63 7.19 -14.27
C PRO A 25 4.53 6.60 -15.37
N GLU A 26 5.67 7.22 -15.67
CA GLU A 26 6.62 6.80 -16.69
C GLU A 26 7.44 5.55 -16.31
N LYS A 27 7.45 5.17 -15.03
CA LYS A 27 8.11 3.96 -14.52
C LYS A 27 7.16 2.84 -14.15
N ARG A 28 5.85 3.01 -14.39
CA ARG A 28 4.86 1.94 -14.18
C ARG A 28 5.31 0.71 -14.95
N SER A 29 5.34 -0.42 -14.25
CA SER A 29 5.80 -1.70 -14.79
C SER A 29 4.85 -2.81 -14.36
N ARG A 30 4.86 -3.93 -15.10
CA ARG A 30 4.08 -5.13 -14.72
C ARG A 30 4.57 -5.68 -13.38
N SER A 31 5.85 -5.46 -13.05
CA SER A 31 6.39 -5.82 -11.75
C SER A 31 5.77 -4.99 -10.63
N TRP A 32 5.56 -3.68 -10.83
CA TRP A 32 4.92 -2.83 -9.82
C TRP A 32 3.45 -3.22 -9.60
N ALA A 33 2.73 -3.47 -10.70
CA ALA A 33 1.37 -4.02 -10.64
C ALA A 33 1.33 -5.35 -9.87
N ALA A 34 2.25 -6.27 -10.16
CA ALA A 34 2.36 -7.54 -9.46
C ALA A 34 2.69 -7.36 -7.97
N THR A 35 3.55 -6.41 -7.60
CA THR A 35 3.85 -6.11 -6.19
C THR A 35 2.60 -5.60 -5.45
N ILE A 36 1.79 -4.74 -6.07
CA ILE A 36 0.54 -4.26 -5.50
C ILE A 36 -0.42 -5.42 -5.26
N LEU A 37 -0.61 -6.28 -6.28
CA LEU A 37 -1.47 -7.45 -6.19
C LEU A 37 -1.01 -8.40 -5.07
N ASN A 38 0.28 -8.76 -5.05
CA ASN A 38 0.84 -9.66 -4.04
C ASN A 38 0.69 -9.10 -2.62
N ALA A 39 0.91 -7.78 -2.44
CA ALA A 39 0.74 -7.17 -1.13
C ALA A 39 -0.72 -7.19 -0.65
N ARG A 40 -1.70 -7.05 -1.55
CA ARG A 40 -3.13 -7.25 -1.21
C ARG A 40 -3.40 -8.70 -0.81
N SER A 41 -2.96 -9.67 -1.60
CA SER A 41 -3.17 -11.09 -1.29
C SER A 41 -2.51 -11.51 0.03
N GLU A 42 -1.35 -10.95 0.37
CA GLU A 42 -0.70 -11.19 1.66
C GLU A 42 -1.50 -10.58 2.82
N ILE A 43 -2.12 -9.41 2.66
CA ILE A 43 -3.02 -8.83 3.67
C ILE A 43 -4.27 -9.69 3.86
N GLU A 44 -4.90 -10.12 2.76
CA GLU A 44 -6.08 -10.98 2.79
C GLU A 44 -5.79 -12.31 3.50
N ALA A 45 -4.66 -12.95 3.18
CA ALA A 45 -4.24 -14.17 3.85
C ALA A 45 -4.08 -13.96 5.36
N GLU A 46 -3.42 -12.89 5.81
CA GLU A 46 -3.28 -12.57 7.24
C GLU A 46 -4.65 -12.34 7.91
N GLN A 47 -5.62 -11.78 7.19
CA GLN A 47 -6.99 -11.60 7.68
C GLN A 47 -7.76 -12.92 7.81
N GLU A 48 -7.54 -13.88 6.91
CA GLU A 48 -8.10 -15.24 7.01
C GLU A 48 -7.56 -15.97 8.25
N TYR A 49 -6.26 -15.86 8.53
CA TYR A 49 -5.65 -16.47 9.71
C TYR A 49 -6.03 -15.76 11.02
N SER A 50 -6.20 -14.44 10.98
CA SER A 50 -6.55 -13.63 12.15
C SER A 50 -7.68 -12.65 11.82
N PRO A 51 -8.95 -13.05 12.01
CA PRO A 51 -10.13 -12.21 11.73
C PRO A 51 -10.18 -10.89 12.51
N SER A 52 -9.37 -10.76 13.57
CA SER A 52 -9.20 -9.53 14.34
C SER A 52 -8.42 -8.43 13.58
N LEU A 53 -7.68 -8.80 12.52
CA LEU A 53 -6.95 -7.89 11.64
C LEU A 53 -7.84 -7.33 10.50
N ASN A 54 -9.12 -7.16 10.79
CA ASN A 54 -10.12 -6.69 9.85
C ASN A 54 -9.94 -5.21 9.45
N ARG A 55 -10.85 -4.72 8.61
CA ARG A 55 -10.89 -3.33 8.13
C ARG A 55 -10.69 -2.28 9.23
N LYS A 56 -11.35 -2.43 10.38
CA LYS A 56 -11.22 -1.47 11.49
C LYS A 56 -9.76 -1.37 11.97
N HIS A 57 -9.07 -2.50 12.06
CA HIS A 57 -7.66 -2.50 12.45
C HIS A 57 -6.77 -1.79 11.41
N ILE A 58 -7.05 -1.99 10.12
CA ILE A 58 -6.34 -1.31 9.03
C ILE A 58 -6.58 0.21 9.10
N GLU A 59 -7.83 0.63 9.33
CA GLU A 59 -8.19 2.05 9.48
C GLU A 59 -7.48 2.69 10.69
N GLU A 60 -7.36 1.98 11.82
CA GLU A 60 -6.61 2.44 13.00
C GLU A 60 -5.12 2.72 12.72
N ILE A 61 -4.49 1.95 11.81
CA ILE A 61 -3.07 2.11 11.48
C ILE A 61 -2.83 2.91 10.19
N TRP A 62 -3.89 3.31 9.48
CA TRP A 62 -3.83 3.91 8.15
C TRP A 62 -2.90 5.10 8.07
N ALA A 63 -3.12 6.12 8.91
CA ALA A 63 -2.34 7.35 8.89
C ALA A 63 -0.84 7.09 9.12
N LYS A 64 -0.52 6.15 10.02
CA LYS A 64 0.86 5.76 10.31
C LYS A 64 1.49 4.97 9.16
N ALA A 65 0.73 4.08 8.53
CA ALA A 65 1.20 3.32 7.37
C ALA A 65 1.43 4.24 6.17
N PHE A 66 0.45 5.11 5.87
CA PHE A 66 0.53 6.10 4.80
C PHE A 66 1.74 7.03 4.95
N GLY A 67 1.95 7.60 6.15
CA GLY A 67 3.09 8.49 6.39
C GLY A 67 4.46 7.81 6.21
N GLN A 68 4.56 6.50 6.47
CA GLN A 68 5.78 5.73 6.20
C GLN A 68 5.90 5.38 4.71
N ALA A 69 4.81 4.92 4.10
CA ALA A 69 4.74 4.59 2.68
C ALA A 69 5.08 5.78 1.77
N LYS A 70 4.60 6.98 2.10
CA LYS A 70 4.95 8.22 1.41
C LYS A 70 6.46 8.45 1.43
N LYS A 71 7.08 8.36 2.62
CA LYS A 71 8.54 8.53 2.76
C LYS A 71 9.32 7.49 1.98
N GLU A 72 8.89 6.22 2.01
CA GLU A 72 9.53 5.15 1.24
C GLU A 72 9.44 5.41 -0.27
N ALA A 73 8.25 5.77 -0.77
CA ALA A 73 8.04 6.12 -2.17
C ALA A 73 8.88 7.33 -2.61
N GLU A 74 8.91 8.41 -1.83
CA GLU A 74 9.72 9.61 -2.12
C GLU A 74 11.22 9.29 -2.11
N THR A 75 11.66 8.44 -1.17
CA THR A 75 13.07 8.02 -1.05
C THR A 75 13.50 7.18 -2.26
N GLU A 76 12.67 6.22 -2.67
CA GLU A 76 13.00 5.33 -3.80
C GLU A 76 12.94 6.03 -5.16
N THR A 77 11.99 6.96 -5.33
CA THR A 77 11.78 7.64 -6.62
C THR A 77 12.59 8.92 -6.76
N GLY A 78 12.99 9.54 -5.64
CA GLY A 78 13.54 10.89 -5.61
C GLY A 78 12.51 11.98 -5.93
N ILE A 79 11.21 11.65 -5.99
CA ILE A 79 10.12 12.56 -6.33
C ILE A 79 9.30 12.82 -5.07
N SER A 80 9.12 14.10 -4.70
CA SER A 80 8.22 14.45 -3.59
C SER A 80 6.76 14.30 -4.02
N ALA A 81 5.98 13.61 -3.20
CA ALA A 81 4.55 13.48 -3.40
C ALA A 81 3.87 14.82 -3.11
N LYS A 82 2.88 15.17 -3.94
CA LYS A 82 2.15 16.44 -3.86
C LYS A 82 1.63 16.72 -2.44
N ASP A 83 1.60 18.01 -2.10
CA ASP A 83 0.93 18.46 -0.89
C ASP A 83 -0.55 18.06 -0.93
N GLY A 84 -1.04 17.50 0.18
CA GLY A 84 -2.41 16.97 0.26
C GLY A 84 -2.63 15.66 -0.47
N LEU A 85 -1.58 14.94 -0.91
CA LEU A 85 -1.74 13.56 -1.36
C LEU A 85 -2.33 12.74 -0.21
N GLU A 86 -3.42 12.04 -0.50
CA GLU A 86 -4.08 11.08 0.36
C GLU A 86 -4.39 9.83 -0.46
N LEU A 87 -4.49 8.68 0.22
CA LEU A 87 -5.02 7.47 -0.39
C LEU A 87 -6.38 7.17 0.21
N THR A 88 -7.30 6.76 -0.65
CA THR A 88 -8.62 6.24 -0.31
C THR A 88 -8.59 4.73 -0.12
N TRP A 89 -9.61 4.18 0.54
CA TRP A 89 -9.79 2.73 0.64
C TRP A 89 -9.87 2.06 -0.73
N GLU A 90 -10.62 2.69 -1.65
CA GLU A 90 -10.82 2.21 -3.02
C GLU A 90 -9.48 2.11 -3.77
N GLU A 91 -8.64 3.15 -3.71
CA GLU A 91 -7.30 3.10 -4.32
C GLU A 91 -6.46 1.96 -3.74
N VAL A 92 -6.48 1.79 -2.40
CA VAL A 92 -5.62 0.78 -1.76
C VAL A 92 -6.09 -0.64 -2.00
N PHE A 93 -7.39 -0.91 -2.01
CA PHE A 93 -7.91 -2.28 -2.00
C PHE A 93 -8.77 -2.67 -3.22
N GLU A 94 -9.33 -1.71 -3.97
CA GLU A 94 -10.35 -2.01 -4.98
C GLU A 94 -9.90 -1.68 -6.42
N ILE A 95 -9.11 -0.62 -6.61
CA ILE A 95 -8.63 -0.24 -7.95
C ILE A 95 -7.65 -1.29 -8.48
N GLU A 96 -7.85 -1.73 -9.72
CA GLU A 96 -6.90 -2.59 -10.44
C GLU A 96 -5.78 -1.77 -11.08
N TYR A 97 -4.54 -2.13 -10.75
CA TYR A 97 -3.34 -1.51 -11.30
C TYR A 97 -2.79 -2.39 -12.42
N VAL A 98 -3.18 -2.10 -13.66
CA VAL A 98 -2.75 -2.85 -14.85
C VAL A 98 -2.00 -1.96 -15.84
N LEU A 99 -1.09 -2.57 -16.60
CA LEU A 99 -0.48 -1.93 -17.78
C LEU A 99 -1.14 -2.49 -19.03
N ASN A 100 -1.77 -1.58 -19.79
CA ASN A 100 -2.31 -1.85 -21.12
C ASN A 100 -1.20 -2.13 -22.14
#